data_AF-A0A154VBE6-F1
#
_entry.id   AF-A0A154VBE6-F1
#
_cell.length_a   1.000
_cell.length_b   1.000
_cell.length_c   1.000
_cell.angle_alpha   90.00
_cell.angle_beta   90.00
_cell.angle_gamma   90.00
#
_symmetry.space_group_name_H-M   'P 1'
#
loop_
_entity.id
_entity.type
_entity.pdbx_description
1 polymer ?
#
loop_
_entity_poly.entity_id
_entity_poly.type
_entity_poly.pdbx_seq_one_letter_code
_entity_poly.pdbx_strand_id
1 'polypeptide(L)'
;MLDAAEDIILQARHFADTKDLQVAEKHAPDRKHLRDRMNSLTDACLILIQGLSGIRVSELLGLQASDTPLAQNALPDCIKIEPSASGLHEIFYLSGHLYKATKSPRPVTWVTGLRPVGSDHLPVPVKAISVIERLYAPWRTRRNINELIIGFSRAKSLTKDVKAHTLSWVNRCQRRFFVRSGVKDWTVTSHQWRKSFAQYVIRSDSRMLPVLQEHFKHISMAMTEQGYINADPELKQILDDAAVQSTVSLIGEMIAGRKTVSGALSGKLKETANQLGKSLDNRPENDRPRDIEELVRTSGIRAHDIRWGKTSLGTCLFRQGTGNCTIGCSARWVISAPLWSAARPDLCWECQNLVLDETHLPFWKDRRAKLQDDLKTATTNDDFALAQLCKQRLEQCIMVLNKLENTETTATENSNPG
;
A
#
# COMPACT_ATOMS: atom_id res chain seq x y z
N MET A 1 13.66 9.90 14.06
CA MET A 1 13.45 8.90 15.15
C MET A 1 14.42 7.74 15.05
N LEU A 2 14.57 7.10 13.87
CA LEU A 2 15.59 6.05 13.68
C LEU A 2 17.02 6.59 13.83
N ASP A 3 17.27 7.85 13.45
CA ASP A 3 18.59 8.48 13.60
C ASP A 3 18.97 8.76 15.07
N ALA A 4 17.97 8.81 15.96
CA ALA A 4 18.16 8.94 17.40
C ALA A 4 18.10 7.59 18.14
N ALA A 5 17.98 6.48 17.40
CA ALA A 5 17.86 5.15 17.99
C ALA A 5 19.16 4.71 18.68
N GLU A 6 20.32 5.11 18.16
CA GLU A 6 21.62 4.70 18.69
C GLU A 6 21.85 5.11 20.14
N ASP A 7 21.52 6.36 20.49
CA ASP A 7 21.60 6.84 21.87
C ASP A 7 20.72 6.01 22.82
N ILE A 8 19.48 5.71 22.40
CA ILE A 8 18.56 4.88 23.19
C ILE A 8 19.09 3.45 23.34
N ILE A 9 19.65 2.86 22.28
CA ILE A 9 20.22 1.51 22.29
C ILE A 9 21.45 1.46 23.22
N LEU A 10 22.32 2.46 23.17
CA LEU A 10 23.50 2.56 24.03
C LEU A 10 23.10 2.67 25.50
N GLN A 11 22.14 3.55 25.83
CA GLN A 11 21.60 3.68 27.19
C GLN A 11 20.94 2.38 27.67
N ALA A 12 20.20 1.69 26.79
CA ALA A 12 19.58 0.41 27.08
C ALA A 12 20.61 -0.70 27.37
N ARG A 13 21.69 -0.78 26.57
CA ARG A 13 22.80 -1.71 26.77
C ARG A 13 23.53 -1.45 28.09
N HIS A 14 23.90 -0.20 28.35
CA HIS A 14 24.55 0.20 29.59
C HIS A 14 23.69 -0.18 30.82
N PHE A 15 22.40 0.14 30.77
CA PHE A 15 21.46 -0.21 31.83
C PHE A 15 21.35 -1.71 32.04
N ALA A 16 21.33 -2.49 30.95
CA ALA A 16 21.34 -3.93 31.06
C ALA A 16 22.63 -4.38 31.76
N ASP A 17 23.81 -4.08 31.21
CA ASP A 17 25.12 -4.65 31.62
C ASP A 17 25.54 -4.38 33.07
N THR A 18 24.90 -3.42 33.74
CA THR A 18 25.15 -3.14 35.16
C THR A 18 24.73 -4.34 36.03
N LYS A 19 25.72 -5.09 36.55
CA LYS A 19 25.52 -6.35 37.32
C LYS A 19 24.80 -6.15 38.67
N ASP A 20 24.83 -4.96 39.26
CA ASP A 20 24.23 -4.65 40.56
C ASP A 20 22.85 -4.00 40.43
N LEU A 21 21.85 -4.82 40.11
CA LEU A 21 20.46 -4.41 39.96
C LEU A 21 19.78 -3.92 41.27
N GLN A 22 20.41 -4.13 42.44
CA GLN A 22 19.90 -3.64 43.72
C GLN A 22 20.36 -2.21 44.06
N VAL A 23 21.55 -1.78 43.62
CA VAL A 23 22.08 -0.43 43.91
C VAL A 23 21.40 0.63 43.04
N ALA A 24 20.95 0.25 41.84
CA ALA A 24 20.26 1.12 40.87
C ALA A 24 18.78 1.43 41.21
N GLU A 25 18.24 0.96 42.35
CA GLU A 25 16.88 1.34 42.77
C GLU A 25 16.77 2.83 43.17
N LYS A 26 17.89 3.47 43.53
CA LYS A 26 17.95 4.89 43.96
C LYS A 26 17.65 5.93 42.85
N HIS A 27 17.71 5.58 41.56
CA HIS A 27 17.44 6.50 40.44
C HIS A 27 16.19 6.09 39.62
N ALA A 28 15.01 6.17 40.25
CA ALA A 28 13.72 5.88 39.61
C ALA A 28 13.32 6.74 38.37
N PRO A 29 13.67 8.04 38.24
CA PRO A 29 13.22 8.85 37.10
C PRO A 29 13.89 8.48 35.77
N ASP A 30 15.18 8.15 35.77
CA ASP A 30 15.94 7.85 34.54
C ASP A 30 15.47 6.55 33.87
N ARG A 31 15.11 5.53 34.68
CA ARG A 31 14.58 4.25 34.17
C ARG A 31 13.23 4.41 33.49
N LYS A 32 12.34 5.21 34.10
CA LYS A 32 11.02 5.49 33.53
C LYS A 32 11.17 6.24 32.21
N HIS A 33 12.05 7.24 32.17
CA HIS A 33 12.33 8.01 30.97
C HIS A 33 12.93 7.15 29.85
N LEU A 34 13.95 6.33 30.15
CA LEU A 34 14.51 5.38 29.19
C LEU A 34 13.45 4.40 28.67
N ARG A 35 12.62 3.83 29.57
CA ARG A 35 11.54 2.92 29.19
C ARG A 35 10.53 3.59 28.26
N ASP A 36 10.17 4.84 28.52
CA ASP A 36 9.24 5.59 27.68
C ASP A 36 9.84 5.89 26.30
N ARG A 37 11.14 6.20 26.21
CA ARG A 37 11.88 6.34 24.94
C ARG A 37 11.94 5.02 24.18
N MET A 38 12.29 3.91 24.84
CA MET A 38 12.28 2.56 24.24
C MET A 38 10.91 2.17 23.69
N ASN A 39 9.84 2.43 24.46
CA ASN A 39 8.47 2.19 24.01
C ASN A 39 8.14 3.02 22.78
N SER A 40 8.46 4.32 22.79
CA SER A 40 8.21 5.22 21.64
C SER A 40 8.94 4.76 20.38
N LEU A 41 10.21 4.36 20.52
CA LEU A 41 11.00 3.82 19.41
C LEU A 41 10.41 2.51 18.90
N THR A 42 10.03 1.60 19.81
CA THR A 42 9.38 0.33 19.45
C THR A 42 8.07 0.57 18.72
N ASP A 43 7.23 1.49 19.20
CA ASP A 43 5.94 1.82 18.57
C ASP A 43 6.13 2.29 17.12
N ALA A 44 7.11 3.17 16.90
CA ALA A 44 7.46 3.66 15.58
C ALA A 44 7.95 2.52 14.67
N CYS A 45 8.87 1.69 15.15
CA CYS A 45 9.40 0.55 14.39
C CYS A 45 8.30 -0.43 14.00
N LEU A 46 7.37 -0.78 14.89
CA LEU A 46 6.27 -1.70 14.58
C LEU A 46 5.35 -1.15 13.49
N ILE A 47 5.08 0.16 13.50
CA ILE A 47 4.27 0.81 12.45
C ILE A 47 5.03 0.80 11.12
N LEU A 48 6.32 1.15 11.12
CA LEU A 48 7.13 1.16 9.90
C LEU A 48 7.23 -0.24 9.27
N ILE A 49 7.39 -1.29 10.09
CA ILE A 49 7.46 -2.66 9.60
C ILE A 49 6.10 -3.08 9.03
N GLN A 50 5.00 -2.93 9.76
CA GLN A 50 3.67 -3.35 9.28
C GLN A 50 3.17 -2.52 8.10
N GLY A 51 3.30 -1.19 8.16
CA GLY A 51 2.78 -0.28 7.15
C GLY A 51 3.48 -0.40 5.80
N LEU A 52 4.78 -0.74 5.79
CA LEU A 52 5.59 -0.78 4.57
C LEU A 52 5.90 -2.19 4.07
N SER A 53 5.65 -3.24 4.85
CA SER A 53 5.74 -4.63 4.38
C SER A 53 4.37 -5.30 4.23
N GLY A 54 3.34 -4.76 4.88
CA GLY A 54 2.04 -5.40 4.95
C GLY A 54 2.05 -6.75 5.67
N ILE A 55 3.05 -7.11 6.49
CA ILE A 55 3.07 -8.36 7.28
C ILE A 55 1.90 -8.39 8.30
N ARG A 56 1.29 -9.57 8.59
CA ARG A 56 0.26 -9.64 9.66
C ARG A 56 0.93 -9.51 11.03
N VAL A 57 0.15 -9.03 11.99
CA VAL A 57 0.62 -8.89 13.39
C VAL A 57 1.04 -10.22 14.02
N SER A 58 0.37 -11.32 13.70
CA SER A 58 0.75 -12.66 14.18
C SER A 58 2.11 -13.09 13.65
N GLU A 59 2.36 -12.88 12.35
CA GLU A 59 3.64 -13.21 11.74
C GLU A 59 4.76 -12.27 12.21
N LEU A 60 4.47 -10.98 12.41
CA LEU A 60 5.41 -10.02 13.00
C LEU A 60 5.87 -10.45 14.41
N LEU A 61 4.92 -10.87 15.25
CA LEU A 61 5.23 -11.33 16.61
C LEU A 61 6.00 -12.67 16.62
N GLY A 62 5.91 -13.45 15.56
CA GLY A 62 6.63 -14.73 15.40
C GLY A 62 8.04 -14.58 14.83
N LEU A 63 8.48 -13.39 14.44
CA LEU A 63 9.85 -13.16 13.97
C LEU A 63 10.87 -13.53 15.06
N GLN A 64 11.94 -14.20 14.63
CA GLN A 64 13.05 -14.58 15.50
C GLN A 64 14.20 -13.58 15.32
N ALA A 65 14.92 -13.32 16.41
CA ALA A 65 16.19 -12.59 16.38
C ALA A 65 17.31 -13.49 15.82
N SER A 66 18.43 -12.87 15.46
CA SER A 66 19.62 -13.60 15.03
C SER A 66 20.20 -14.43 16.17
N ASP A 67 20.81 -15.56 15.82
CA ASP A 67 21.43 -16.48 16.79
C ASP A 67 22.61 -15.83 17.52
N THR A 68 23.28 -14.89 16.84
CA THR A 68 24.39 -14.11 17.40
C THR A 68 24.01 -12.63 17.56
N PRO A 69 24.53 -11.93 18.58
CA PRO A 69 24.27 -10.51 18.73
C PRO A 69 24.68 -9.71 17.50
N LEU A 70 23.72 -9.00 16.92
CA LEU A 70 23.91 -8.24 15.69
C LEU A 70 24.99 -7.14 15.86
N ALA A 71 26.07 -7.26 15.09
CA ALA A 71 27.10 -6.24 15.00
C ALA A 71 26.56 -4.94 14.40
N GLN A 72 27.27 -3.83 14.62
CA GLN A 72 26.91 -2.56 14.00
C GLN A 72 27.02 -2.71 12.48
N ASN A 73 25.95 -2.38 11.75
CA ASN A 73 25.80 -2.51 10.29
C ASN A 73 25.61 -3.93 9.73
N ALA A 74 25.50 -4.96 10.58
CA ALA A 74 25.07 -6.29 10.14
C ALA A 74 23.54 -6.32 9.91
N LEU A 75 23.10 -7.25 9.06
CA LEU A 75 21.67 -7.49 8.82
C LEU A 75 21.17 -8.62 9.73
N PRO A 76 19.96 -8.51 10.29
CA PRO A 76 19.30 -9.60 10.99
C PRO A 76 19.22 -10.88 10.16
N ASP A 77 19.34 -12.06 10.78
CA ASP A 77 19.21 -13.37 10.12
C ASP A 77 17.85 -13.56 9.44
N CYS A 78 16.82 -12.86 9.93
CA CYS A 78 15.50 -12.84 9.32
C CYS A 78 15.43 -12.00 8.02
N ILE A 79 16.50 -11.33 7.59
CA ILE A 79 16.58 -10.55 6.35
C ILE A 79 17.49 -11.25 5.34
N LYS A 80 16.94 -11.53 4.16
CA LYS A 80 17.67 -12.08 3.00
C LYS A 80 17.76 -11.04 1.90
N ILE A 81 18.87 -11.03 1.17
CA ILE A 81 19.04 -10.20 -0.02
C ILE A 81 19.09 -11.11 -1.24
N GLU A 82 18.32 -10.78 -2.27
CA GLU A 82 18.39 -11.43 -3.57
C GLU A 82 18.53 -10.38 -4.68
N PRO A 83 19.27 -10.67 -5.77
CA PRO A 83 19.35 -9.76 -6.90
C PRO A 83 18.01 -9.69 -7.64
N SER A 84 17.66 -8.50 -8.10
CA SER A 84 16.57 -8.30 -9.05
C SER A 84 16.87 -9.00 -10.38
N ALA A 85 15.84 -9.29 -11.18
CA ALA A 85 16.00 -9.94 -12.48
C ALA A 85 16.96 -9.21 -13.45
N SER A 86 17.07 -7.88 -13.34
CA SER A 86 18.02 -7.09 -14.14
C SER A 86 19.43 -7.03 -13.56
N GLY A 87 19.64 -7.53 -12.34
CA GLY A 87 20.90 -7.39 -11.60
C GLY A 87 21.22 -5.97 -11.11
N LEU A 88 20.35 -4.99 -11.38
CA LEU A 88 20.60 -3.57 -11.03
C LEU A 88 20.25 -3.23 -9.58
N HIS A 89 19.41 -4.05 -8.95
CA HIS A 89 18.92 -3.84 -7.59
C HIS A 89 19.09 -5.08 -6.74
N GLU A 90 19.23 -4.84 -5.44
CA GLU A 90 19.14 -5.82 -4.36
C GLU A 90 17.77 -5.70 -3.70
N ILE A 91 17.07 -6.84 -3.58
CA ILE A 91 15.73 -6.94 -3.00
C ILE A 91 15.86 -7.54 -1.60
N PHE A 92 15.24 -6.90 -0.61
CA PHE A 92 15.27 -7.33 0.78
C PHE A 92 14.01 -8.13 1.12
N TYR A 93 14.20 -9.38 1.51
CA TYR A 93 13.16 -10.30 1.93
C TYR A 93 13.20 -10.53 3.44
N LEU A 94 12.09 -10.22 4.12
CA LEU A 94 11.86 -10.62 5.50
C LEU A 94 11.36 -12.06 5.54
N SER A 95 12.09 -12.94 6.21
CA SER A 95 11.76 -14.34 6.43
C SER A 95 11.00 -14.52 7.75
N GLY A 96 9.91 -15.30 7.72
CA GLY A 96 9.14 -15.66 8.90
C GLY A 96 8.27 -16.89 8.65
N HIS A 97 7.24 -17.08 9.48
CA HIS A 97 6.39 -18.27 9.42
C HIS A 97 4.90 -17.92 9.40
N LEU A 98 4.09 -18.70 8.69
CA LEU A 98 2.63 -18.67 8.79
C LEU A 98 2.14 -19.59 9.89
N TYR A 99 1.30 -19.06 10.78
CA TYR A 99 0.75 -19.81 11.92
C TYR A 99 -0.74 -20.14 11.81
N LYS A 100 -1.52 -19.39 11.03
CA LYS A 100 -3.00 -19.50 11.00
C LYS A 100 -3.57 -20.52 10.01
N ALA A 101 -2.78 -20.98 9.04
CA ALA A 101 -3.30 -21.70 7.87
C ALA A 101 -2.73 -23.11 7.67
N THR A 102 -1.85 -23.56 8.56
CA THR A 102 -1.17 -24.86 8.45
C THR A 102 -0.97 -25.48 9.84
N LYS A 103 -1.09 -26.81 9.94
CA LYS A 103 -0.84 -27.57 11.19
C LYS A 103 0.62 -27.45 11.66
N SER A 104 1.54 -27.07 10.77
CA SER A 104 2.94 -26.74 11.05
C SER A 104 3.28 -25.34 10.55
N PRO A 105 4.18 -24.59 11.22
CA PRO A 105 4.65 -23.29 10.75
C PRO A 105 5.26 -23.42 9.35
N ARG A 106 4.71 -22.72 8.35
CA ARG A 106 5.25 -22.73 6.98
C ARG A 106 6.19 -21.53 6.80
N PRO A 107 7.45 -21.73 6.37
CA PRO A 107 8.34 -20.61 6.08
C PRO A 107 7.82 -19.79 4.90
N VAL A 108 7.86 -18.48 5.04
CA VAL A 108 7.43 -17.52 4.02
C VAL A 108 8.32 -16.28 4.04
N THR A 109 8.32 -15.56 2.93
CA THR A 109 9.04 -14.29 2.79
C THR A 109 8.12 -13.14 2.37
N TRP A 110 8.47 -11.93 2.80
CA TRP A 110 7.85 -10.66 2.38
C TRP A 110 8.91 -9.72 1.82
N VAL A 111 8.63 -9.10 0.68
CA VAL A 111 9.47 -8.00 0.18
C VAL A 111 9.33 -6.81 1.14
N THR A 112 10.46 -6.28 1.61
CA THR A 112 10.56 -5.16 2.57
C THR A 112 11.24 -3.92 2.00
N GLY A 113 11.67 -3.99 0.73
CA GLY A 113 12.22 -2.90 -0.02
C GLY A 113 13.29 -3.37 -0.99
N LEU A 114 13.89 -2.40 -1.68
CA LEU A 114 14.97 -2.61 -2.63
C LEU A 114 15.98 -1.46 -2.55
N ARG A 115 17.20 -1.71 -3.02
CA ARG A 115 18.21 -0.67 -3.22
C ARG A 115 18.99 -0.92 -4.51
N PRO A 116 19.57 0.10 -5.16
CA PRO A 116 20.55 -0.11 -6.22
C PRO A 116 21.75 -0.90 -5.69
N VAL A 117 22.29 -1.82 -6.50
CA VAL A 117 23.53 -2.54 -6.16
C VAL A 117 24.65 -1.54 -5.84
N GLY A 118 25.41 -1.83 -4.77
CA GLY A 118 26.50 -0.96 -4.31
C GLY A 118 26.07 0.26 -3.50
N SER A 119 24.77 0.46 -3.26
CA SER A 119 24.28 1.52 -2.36
C SER A 119 24.27 1.07 -0.90
N ASP A 120 24.70 1.94 0.00
CA ASP A 120 24.58 1.73 1.45
C ASP A 120 23.17 1.99 2.00
N HIS A 121 22.21 2.36 1.13
CA HIS A 121 20.85 2.63 1.55
C HIS A 121 20.11 1.37 1.98
N LEU A 122 19.76 1.27 3.26
CA LEU A 122 18.85 0.23 3.77
C LEU A 122 17.38 0.68 3.72
N PRO A 123 16.45 -0.19 3.26
CA PRO A 123 15.02 0.07 3.33
C PRO A 123 14.55 0.34 4.76
N VAL A 124 13.53 1.19 4.89
CA VAL A 124 13.00 1.63 6.20
C VAL A 124 12.55 0.46 7.10
N PRO A 125 11.86 -0.59 6.60
CA PRO A 125 11.51 -1.74 7.44
C PRO A 125 12.73 -2.50 7.93
N VAL A 126 13.75 -2.67 7.09
CA VAL A 126 15.01 -3.35 7.44
C VAL A 126 15.75 -2.59 8.54
N LYS A 127 15.81 -1.25 8.43
CA LYS A 127 16.33 -0.38 9.50
C LYS A 127 15.55 -0.55 10.80
N ALA A 128 14.21 -0.56 10.73
CA ALA A 128 13.36 -0.71 11.90
C ALA A 128 13.53 -2.07 12.60
N ILE A 129 13.67 -3.16 11.84
CA ILE A 129 13.95 -4.50 12.37
C ILE A 129 15.31 -4.53 13.05
N SER A 130 16.36 -3.98 12.40
CA SER A 130 17.70 -3.90 12.97
C SER A 130 17.75 -3.10 14.27
N VAL A 131 16.93 -2.04 14.37
CA VAL A 131 16.77 -1.26 15.62
C VAL A 131 16.12 -2.11 16.72
N ILE A 132 15.00 -2.80 16.44
CA ILE A 132 14.34 -3.68 17.44
C ILE A 132 15.28 -4.79 17.89
N GLU A 133 16.00 -5.39 16.95
CA GLU A 133 17.01 -6.42 17.21
C GLU A 133 18.02 -5.91 18.24
N ARG A 134 18.70 -4.80 17.95
CA ARG A 134 19.73 -4.26 18.83
C ARG A 134 19.19 -3.73 20.15
N LEU A 135 17.98 -3.15 20.13
CA LEU A 135 17.33 -2.59 21.30
C LEU A 135 17.05 -3.64 22.37
N TYR A 136 16.58 -4.82 21.97
CA TYR A 136 16.18 -5.87 22.92
C TYR A 136 17.23 -6.96 23.15
N ALA A 137 18.34 -6.95 22.39
CA ALA A 137 19.41 -7.94 22.49
C ALA A 137 19.87 -8.24 23.95
N PRO A 138 20.15 -7.24 24.82
CA PRO A 138 20.65 -7.53 26.16
C PRO A 138 19.69 -8.37 27.01
N TRP A 139 18.38 -8.18 26.83
CA TRP A 139 17.37 -8.91 27.58
C TRP A 139 17.06 -10.28 26.97
N ARG A 140 17.13 -10.42 25.64
CA ARG A 140 17.00 -11.71 24.96
C ARG A 140 18.11 -12.68 25.37
N THR A 141 19.36 -12.24 25.34
CA THR A 141 20.53 -13.05 25.74
C THR A 141 20.42 -13.52 27.19
N ARG A 142 19.99 -12.65 28.12
CA ARG A 142 19.86 -13.00 29.54
C ARG A 142 18.79 -14.03 29.85
N ARG A 143 17.70 -14.03 29.08
CA ARG A 143 16.53 -14.87 29.34
C ARG A 143 16.38 -16.01 28.34
N ASN A 144 17.31 -16.16 27.41
CA ASN A 144 17.29 -17.18 26.37
C ASN A 144 15.96 -17.18 25.60
N ILE A 145 15.56 -16.00 25.10
CA ILE A 145 14.33 -15.79 24.33
C ILE A 145 14.73 -15.41 22.91
N ASN A 146 14.18 -16.12 21.92
CA ASN A 146 14.56 -15.96 20.52
C ASN A 146 13.60 -15.05 19.75
N GLU A 147 12.41 -14.76 20.27
CA GLU A 147 11.49 -13.82 19.64
C GLU A 147 12.11 -12.43 19.52
N LEU A 148 12.07 -11.87 18.31
CA LEU A 148 12.64 -10.56 18.00
C LEU A 148 12.05 -9.46 18.90
N ILE A 149 10.73 -9.54 19.14
CA ILE A 149 9.96 -8.52 19.87
C ILE A 149 9.56 -9.07 21.23
N ILE A 150 10.17 -8.52 22.28
CA ILE A 150 9.92 -8.92 23.68
C ILE A 150 9.32 -7.80 24.52
N GLY A 151 8.62 -8.21 25.58
CA GLY A 151 7.90 -7.33 26.48
C GLY A 151 8.30 -7.46 27.93
N PHE A 152 8.27 -6.36 28.66
CA PHE A 152 8.49 -6.37 30.10
C PHE A 152 7.20 -6.68 30.84
N SER A 153 7.26 -7.60 31.80
CA SER A 153 6.14 -8.04 32.63
C SER A 153 5.49 -6.91 33.46
N ARG A 154 6.26 -5.89 33.87
CA ARG A 154 5.76 -4.70 34.59
C ARG A 154 5.97 -3.43 33.77
N ALA A 155 4.97 -2.55 33.77
CA ALA A 155 4.93 -1.35 32.94
C ALA A 155 6.15 -0.42 33.06
N LYS A 156 6.81 -0.38 34.23
CA LYS A 156 7.90 0.55 34.56
C LYS A 156 9.25 -0.13 34.86
N SER A 157 9.36 -1.45 34.71
CA SER A 157 10.58 -2.19 35.06
C SER A 157 11.35 -2.62 33.83
N LEU A 158 12.67 -2.48 33.89
CA LEU A 158 13.64 -3.01 32.91
C LEU A 158 14.42 -4.23 33.46
N THR A 159 14.05 -4.71 34.65
CA THR A 159 14.83 -5.67 35.45
C THR A 159 14.10 -7.00 35.69
N LYS A 160 12.79 -7.04 35.43
CA LYS A 160 11.92 -8.20 35.64
C LYS A 160 11.73 -9.00 34.35
N ASP A 161 11.11 -10.18 34.48
CA ASP A 161 10.91 -11.15 33.41
C ASP A 161 10.41 -10.52 32.11
N VAL A 162 11.08 -10.86 31.02
CA VAL A 162 10.64 -10.56 29.67
C VAL A 162 9.81 -11.72 29.14
N LYS A 163 8.83 -11.40 28.29
CA LYS A 163 7.91 -12.38 27.69
C LYS A 163 7.61 -12.02 26.24
N ALA A 164 7.19 -13.00 25.47
CA ALA A 164 6.60 -12.76 24.15
C ALA A 164 5.37 -11.84 24.27
N HIS A 165 5.17 -10.99 23.27
CA HIS A 165 4.05 -10.06 23.23
C HIS A 165 2.78 -10.69 22.63
N THR A 166 1.64 -10.09 22.97
CA THR A 166 0.33 -10.45 22.43
C THR A 166 -0.11 -9.48 21.35
N LEU A 167 -1.08 -9.88 20.53
CA LEU A 167 -1.72 -8.98 19.56
C LEU A 167 -2.30 -7.72 20.22
N SER A 168 -2.89 -7.86 21.41
CA SER A 168 -3.47 -6.74 22.16
C SER A 168 -2.41 -5.70 22.56
N TRP A 169 -1.17 -6.13 22.80
CA TRP A 169 -0.06 -5.22 23.07
C TRP A 169 0.34 -4.41 21.84
N VAL A 170 0.42 -5.03 20.65
CA VAL A 170 0.75 -4.30 19.41
C VAL A 170 -0.30 -3.23 19.10
N ASN A 171 -1.59 -3.59 19.21
CA ASN A 171 -2.67 -2.62 19.02
C ASN A 171 -2.61 -1.45 20.03
N ARG A 172 -2.15 -1.69 21.27
CA ARG A 172 -1.93 -0.63 22.27
C ARG A 172 -0.75 0.27 21.91
N CYS A 173 0.33 -0.31 21.40
CA CYS A 173 1.51 0.41 20.94
C CYS A 173 1.18 1.38 19.82
N GLN A 174 0.42 0.92 18.83
CA GLN A 174 0.01 1.74 17.69
C GLN A 174 -0.93 2.88 18.10
N ARG A 175 -1.89 2.61 18.98
CA ARG A 175 -2.74 3.66 19.56
C ARG A 175 -1.93 4.70 20.32
N ARG A 176 -0.96 4.27 21.13
CA ARG A 176 -0.08 5.18 21.88
C ARG A 176 0.74 6.08 20.94
N PHE A 177 1.24 5.54 19.83
CA PHE A 177 1.94 6.34 18.82
C PHE A 177 1.04 7.44 18.25
N PHE A 178 -0.18 7.10 17.83
CA PHE A 178 -1.10 8.07 17.21
C PHE A 178 -1.49 9.20 18.16
N VAL A 179 -1.78 8.87 19.42
CA VAL A 179 -2.06 9.86 20.46
C VAL A 179 -0.87 10.81 20.64
N ARG A 180 0.36 10.30 20.64
CA ARG A 180 1.59 11.12 20.74
C ARG A 180 1.83 11.98 19.50
N SER A 181 1.38 11.53 18.33
CA SER A 181 1.46 12.29 17.08
C SER A 181 0.37 13.37 16.97
N GLY A 182 -0.50 13.53 17.97
CA GLY A 182 -1.58 14.53 17.97
C GLY A 182 -2.85 14.10 17.24
N VAL A 183 -2.92 12.86 16.73
CA VAL A 183 -4.12 12.33 16.08
C VAL A 183 -5.11 11.89 17.16
N LYS A 184 -6.19 12.65 17.32
CA LYS A 184 -7.30 12.36 18.23
C LYS A 184 -8.40 11.56 17.51
N ASP A 185 -9.17 10.79 18.26
CA ASP A 185 -10.39 10.11 17.81
C ASP A 185 -10.25 9.00 16.75
N TRP A 186 -9.01 8.60 16.41
CA TRP A 186 -8.76 7.47 15.52
C TRP A 186 -8.37 6.19 16.28
N THR A 187 -9.19 5.14 16.18
CA THR A 187 -8.87 3.83 16.76
C THR A 187 -8.06 2.99 15.77
N VAL A 188 -6.73 3.09 15.85
CA VAL A 188 -5.84 2.27 15.01
C VAL A 188 -5.96 0.79 15.37
N THR A 189 -6.10 -0.04 14.34
CA THR A 189 -5.94 -1.50 14.46
C THR A 189 -4.82 -1.99 13.55
N SER A 190 -4.12 -3.05 13.97
CA SER A 190 -3.05 -3.64 13.16
C SER A 190 -3.49 -4.07 11.77
N HIS A 191 -4.76 -4.43 11.58
CA HIS A 191 -5.32 -4.78 10.28
C HIS A 191 -5.36 -3.60 9.30
N GLN A 192 -5.50 -2.36 9.79
CA GLN A 192 -5.51 -1.16 8.93
C GLN A 192 -4.18 -0.95 8.18
N TRP A 193 -3.05 -1.42 8.71
CA TRP A 193 -1.76 -1.32 8.01
C TRP A 193 -1.71 -2.20 6.77
N ARG A 194 -2.28 -3.41 6.84
CA ARG A 194 -2.41 -4.29 5.66
C ARG A 194 -3.33 -3.67 4.61
N LYS A 195 -4.44 -3.07 5.04
CA LYS A 195 -5.34 -2.32 4.15
C LYS A 195 -4.59 -1.18 3.44
N SER A 196 -3.87 -0.37 4.21
CA SER A 196 -3.13 0.79 3.71
C SER A 196 -2.01 0.38 2.75
N PHE A 197 -1.26 -0.68 3.06
CA PHE A 197 -0.22 -1.23 2.20
C PHE A 197 -0.79 -1.70 0.85
N ALA A 198 -1.86 -2.49 0.90
CA ALA A 198 -2.54 -2.98 -0.30
C ALA A 198 -3.09 -1.82 -1.16
N GLN A 199 -3.73 -0.85 -0.52
CA GLN A 199 -4.21 0.37 -1.18
C GLN A 199 -3.06 1.09 -1.88
N TYR A 200 -1.91 1.26 -1.22
CA TYR A 200 -0.74 1.88 -1.81
C TYR A 200 -0.22 1.12 -3.03
N VAL A 201 -0.08 -0.21 -2.94
CA VAL A 201 0.40 -1.06 -4.04
C VAL A 201 -0.51 -0.95 -5.26
N ILE A 202 -1.83 -1.06 -5.07
CA ILE A 202 -2.82 -1.04 -6.17
C ILE A 202 -2.97 0.36 -6.76
N ARG A 203 -2.90 1.40 -5.92
CA ARG A 203 -2.86 2.80 -6.39
C ARG A 203 -1.51 3.15 -7.04
N SER A 204 -0.50 2.29 -6.96
CA SER A 204 0.73 2.48 -7.72
C SER A 204 0.64 1.79 -9.07
N ASP A 205 0.14 0.55 -9.10
CA ASP A 205 -0.11 -0.20 -10.33
C ASP A 205 -1.24 -1.21 -10.08
N SER A 206 -2.36 -1.02 -10.76
CA SER A 206 -3.56 -1.84 -10.54
C SER A 206 -3.40 -3.29 -10.98
N ARG A 207 -2.38 -3.57 -11.81
CA ARG A 207 -2.04 -4.94 -12.27
C ARG A 207 -1.33 -5.75 -11.19
N MET A 208 -0.91 -5.13 -10.09
CA MET A 208 -0.21 -5.80 -8.98
C MET A 208 -1.13 -6.65 -8.11
N LEU A 209 -2.43 -6.72 -8.39
CA LEU A 209 -3.37 -7.50 -7.58
C LEU A 209 -2.97 -8.98 -7.41
N PRO A 210 -2.58 -9.74 -8.46
CA PRO A 210 -2.14 -11.13 -8.29
C PRO A 210 -0.86 -11.22 -7.44
N VAL A 211 0.08 -10.31 -7.65
CA VAL A 211 1.33 -10.24 -6.87
C VAL A 211 1.05 -9.92 -5.40
N LEU A 212 0.07 -9.04 -5.14
CA LEU A 212 -0.34 -8.68 -3.79
C LEU A 212 -1.02 -9.86 -3.06
N GLN A 213 -1.83 -10.65 -3.76
CA GLN A 213 -2.41 -11.90 -3.23
C GLN A 213 -1.32 -12.86 -2.76
N GLU A 214 -0.31 -13.06 -3.61
CA GLU A 214 0.85 -13.88 -3.29
C GLU A 214 1.68 -13.29 -2.15
N HIS A 215 1.91 -11.98 -2.12
CA HIS A 215 2.66 -11.29 -1.06
C HIS A 215 1.99 -11.46 0.30
N PHE A 216 0.66 -11.43 0.34
CA PHE A 216 -0.11 -11.65 1.56
C PHE A 216 -0.29 -13.10 1.97
N LYS A 217 0.17 -14.05 1.15
CA LYS A 217 0.15 -15.50 1.41
C LYS A 217 -1.24 -16.04 1.72
N HIS A 218 -2.27 -15.47 1.08
CA HIS A 218 -3.62 -16.03 1.13
C HIS A 218 -3.63 -17.29 0.23
N ILE A 219 -3.88 -18.47 0.82
CA ILE A 219 -4.11 -19.74 0.09
C ILE A 219 -5.33 -19.51 -0.83
N SER A 220 -5.42 -19.82 -2.13
CA SER A 220 -4.72 -20.77 -3.00
C SER A 220 -4.50 -20.21 -4.42
N MET A 221 -3.43 -20.67 -5.08
CA MET A 221 -3.12 -20.47 -6.50
C MET A 221 -3.92 -21.42 -7.43
N ALA A 222 -5.06 -21.96 -6.97
CA ALA A 222 -5.90 -22.87 -7.74
C ALA A 222 -7.32 -22.26 -7.82
N MET A 223 -7.96 -21.98 -8.96
CA MET A 223 -7.64 -22.07 -10.38
C MET A 223 -8.58 -21.09 -11.12
N THR A 224 -8.15 -20.59 -12.28
CA THR A 224 -8.97 -20.24 -13.48
C THR A 224 -10.30 -19.48 -13.29
N GLU A 225 -10.36 -18.25 -13.85
CA GLU A 225 -11.57 -17.43 -14.14
C GLU A 225 -12.52 -17.08 -12.97
N GLN A 226 -12.54 -17.84 -11.88
CA GLN A 226 -13.36 -17.68 -10.68
C GLN A 226 -12.59 -17.05 -9.51
N GLY A 227 -11.29 -16.74 -9.68
CA GLY A 227 -10.41 -16.23 -8.61
C GLY A 227 -10.82 -14.87 -8.01
N TYR A 228 -11.68 -14.09 -8.68
CA TYR A 228 -12.29 -12.89 -8.09
C TYR A 228 -13.45 -13.20 -7.15
N ILE A 229 -14.09 -14.37 -7.28
CA ILE A 229 -15.25 -14.80 -6.49
C ILE A 229 -14.80 -15.35 -5.13
N ASN A 230 -13.67 -16.08 -5.10
CA ASN A 230 -13.10 -16.71 -3.91
C ASN A 230 -11.90 -15.97 -3.31
N ALA A 231 -11.66 -14.71 -3.69
CA ALA A 231 -10.65 -13.89 -3.04
C ALA A 231 -10.93 -13.84 -1.52
N ASP A 232 -9.88 -13.96 -0.70
CA ASP A 232 -9.98 -13.83 0.75
C ASP A 232 -10.91 -12.65 1.11
N PRO A 233 -11.98 -12.84 1.90
CA PRO A 233 -12.90 -11.78 2.28
C PRO A 233 -12.18 -10.51 2.80
N GLU A 234 -11.06 -10.69 3.51
CA GLU A 234 -10.20 -9.61 4.00
C GLU A 234 -9.61 -8.80 2.85
N LEU A 235 -9.05 -9.46 1.83
CA LEU A 235 -8.51 -8.80 0.64
C LEU A 235 -9.62 -8.14 -0.17
N LYS A 236 -10.74 -8.83 -0.41
CA LYS A 236 -11.87 -8.28 -1.15
C LYS A 236 -12.38 -6.99 -0.51
N GLN A 237 -12.50 -6.97 0.82
CA GLN A 237 -12.92 -5.77 1.55
C GLN A 237 -11.90 -4.63 1.41
N ILE A 238 -10.60 -4.94 1.42
CA ILE A 238 -9.55 -3.93 1.20
C ILE A 238 -9.65 -3.29 -0.18
N LEU A 239 -9.86 -4.10 -1.22
CA LEU A 239 -10.02 -3.62 -2.60
C LEU A 239 -11.28 -2.78 -2.75
N ASP A 240 -12.38 -3.24 -2.17
CA ASP A 240 -13.65 -2.52 -2.18
C ASP A 240 -13.51 -1.16 -1.48
N ASP A 241 -12.93 -1.13 -0.28
CA ASP A 241 -12.67 0.10 0.48
C ASP A 241 -11.77 1.07 -0.33
N ALA A 242 -10.74 0.57 -1.02
CA ALA A 242 -9.87 1.37 -1.87
C ALA A 242 -10.63 2.03 -3.04
N ALA A 243 -11.49 1.25 -3.69
CA ALA A 243 -12.28 1.70 -4.83
C ALA A 243 -13.39 2.66 -4.39
N VAL A 244 -14.04 2.41 -3.24
CA VAL A 244 -14.99 3.33 -2.61
C VAL A 244 -14.34 4.68 -2.37
N GLN A 245 -13.19 4.73 -1.68
CA GLN A 245 -12.51 6.00 -1.40
C GLN A 245 -12.08 6.74 -2.67
N SER A 246 -11.64 6.02 -3.71
CA SER A 246 -11.33 6.62 -5.01
C SER A 246 -12.57 7.21 -5.69
N THR A 247 -13.72 6.55 -5.53
CA THR A 247 -15.01 7.02 -6.05
C THR A 247 -15.51 8.25 -5.30
N VAL A 248 -15.41 8.25 -3.97
CA VAL A 248 -15.77 9.39 -3.11
C VAL A 248 -14.96 10.62 -3.51
N SER A 249 -13.65 10.47 -3.71
CA SER A 249 -12.79 11.56 -4.18
C SER A 249 -13.22 12.09 -5.54
N LEU A 250 -13.43 11.20 -6.52
CA LEU A 250 -13.85 11.58 -7.87
C LEU A 250 -15.19 12.33 -7.87
N ILE A 251 -16.21 11.76 -7.22
CA ILE A 251 -17.55 12.35 -7.15
C ILE A 251 -17.52 13.66 -6.36
N GLY A 252 -16.78 13.72 -5.24
CA GLY A 252 -16.65 14.93 -4.43
C GLY A 252 -15.99 16.09 -5.18
N GLU A 253 -14.95 15.81 -5.98
CA GLU A 253 -14.31 16.82 -6.83
C GLU A 253 -15.23 17.31 -7.97
N MET A 254 -16.04 16.41 -8.54
CA MET A 254 -17.05 16.77 -9.54
C MET A 254 -18.17 17.63 -8.95
N ILE A 255 -18.69 17.29 -7.76
CA ILE A 255 -19.70 18.08 -7.04
C ILE A 255 -19.17 19.47 -6.73
N ALA A 256 -17.89 19.57 -6.33
CA ALA A 256 -17.24 20.84 -6.07
C ALA A 256 -16.93 21.67 -7.34
N GLY A 257 -17.27 21.17 -8.53
CA GLY A 257 -16.95 21.82 -9.81
C GLY A 257 -15.46 21.85 -10.14
N ARG A 258 -14.61 21.17 -9.35
CA ARG A 258 -13.15 21.18 -9.50
C ARG A 258 -12.63 20.16 -10.50
N LYS A 259 -13.47 19.22 -10.92
CA LYS A 259 -13.09 18.15 -11.85
C LYS A 259 -14.09 18.01 -12.97
N THR A 260 -13.59 18.09 -14.20
CA THR A 260 -14.38 17.83 -15.40
C THR A 260 -13.92 16.53 -16.02
N VAL A 261 -14.90 15.68 -16.33
CA VAL A 261 -14.65 14.38 -16.91
C VAL A 261 -15.17 14.28 -18.34
N SER A 262 -14.50 13.44 -19.13
CA SER A 262 -14.85 13.02 -20.49
C SER A 262 -14.86 11.48 -20.59
N GLY A 263 -15.29 10.95 -21.73
CA GLY A 263 -15.49 9.51 -21.94
C GLY A 263 -16.96 9.11 -21.98
N ALA A 264 -17.22 7.83 -22.27
CA ALA A 264 -18.57 7.34 -22.56
C ALA A 264 -19.55 7.48 -21.37
N LEU A 265 -19.03 7.47 -20.13
CA LEU A 265 -19.84 7.55 -18.92
C LEU A 265 -19.93 8.97 -18.33
N SER A 266 -19.23 9.94 -18.91
CA SER A 266 -19.10 11.30 -18.34
C SER A 266 -20.46 11.98 -18.16
N GLY A 267 -21.39 11.85 -19.12
CA GLY A 267 -22.72 12.45 -19.05
C GLY A 267 -23.54 11.95 -17.85
N LYS A 268 -23.62 10.62 -17.68
CA LYS A 268 -24.31 10.01 -16.53
C LYS A 268 -23.65 10.36 -15.20
N LEU A 269 -22.32 10.41 -15.19
CA LEU A 269 -21.57 10.76 -13.99
C LEU A 269 -21.80 12.22 -13.59
N LYS A 270 -21.84 13.15 -14.55
CA LYS A 270 -22.20 14.56 -14.33
C LYS A 270 -23.62 14.69 -13.80
N GLU A 271 -24.57 13.96 -14.38
CA GLU A 271 -25.96 13.95 -13.90
C GLU A 271 -26.06 13.45 -12.45
N THR A 272 -25.37 12.35 -12.14
CA THR A 272 -25.33 11.79 -10.77
C THR A 272 -24.67 12.78 -9.80
N ALA A 273 -23.54 13.38 -10.16
CA ALA A 273 -22.87 14.40 -9.35
C ALA A 273 -23.76 15.62 -9.11
N ASN A 274 -24.50 16.09 -10.13
CA ASN A 274 -25.43 17.22 -9.97
C ASN A 274 -26.61 16.89 -9.06
N GLN A 275 -27.20 15.70 -9.20
CA GLN A 275 -28.28 15.24 -8.32
C GLN A 275 -27.81 15.14 -6.86
N LEU A 276 -26.61 14.62 -6.66
CA LEU A 276 -25.92 14.55 -5.37
C LEU A 276 -25.62 15.93 -4.78
N GLY A 277 -25.09 16.85 -5.58
CA GLY A 277 -24.80 18.21 -5.13
C GLY A 277 -26.05 18.87 -4.56
N LYS A 278 -27.20 18.73 -5.25
CA LYS A 278 -28.50 19.23 -4.79
C LYS A 278 -28.98 18.60 -3.48
N SER A 279 -28.74 17.31 -3.26
CA SER A 279 -29.14 16.66 -2.00
C SER A 279 -28.24 17.03 -0.81
N LEU A 280 -27.01 17.50 -1.09
CA LEU A 280 -26.00 17.88 -0.10
C LEU A 280 -25.95 19.39 0.21
N ASP A 281 -26.76 20.21 -0.47
CA ASP A 281 -26.65 21.68 -0.47
C ASP A 281 -26.76 22.31 0.94
N ASN A 282 -27.55 21.70 1.82
CA ASN A 282 -27.73 22.14 3.22
C ASN A 282 -26.84 21.40 4.23
N ARG A 283 -25.91 20.54 3.80
CA ARG A 283 -25.05 19.73 4.68
C ARG A 283 -23.74 20.46 5.01
N PRO A 284 -23.30 20.42 6.28
CA PRO A 284 -21.97 20.93 6.66
C PRO A 284 -20.87 20.27 5.84
N GLU A 285 -19.86 21.02 5.42
CA GLU A 285 -18.77 20.49 4.58
C GLU A 285 -18.06 19.27 5.16
N ASN A 286 -17.96 19.18 6.50
CA ASN A 286 -17.33 18.07 7.20
C ASN A 286 -18.13 16.75 7.11
N ASP A 287 -19.44 16.81 6.88
CA ASP A 287 -20.31 15.63 6.81
C ASP A 287 -20.48 15.11 5.37
N ARG A 288 -20.23 15.97 4.37
CA ARG A 288 -20.36 15.63 2.94
C ARG A 288 -19.56 14.38 2.52
N PRO A 289 -18.30 14.15 2.96
CA PRO A 289 -17.58 12.93 2.58
C PRO A 289 -18.24 11.64 3.06
N ARG A 290 -18.87 11.65 4.24
CA ARG A 290 -19.57 10.49 4.79
C ARG A 290 -20.85 10.19 4.01
N ASP A 291 -21.62 11.23 3.70
CA ASP A 291 -22.85 11.09 2.89
C ASP A 291 -22.53 10.57 1.47
N ILE A 292 -21.47 11.08 0.84
CA ILE A 292 -21.00 10.58 -0.46
C ILE A 292 -20.53 9.12 -0.34
N GLU A 293 -19.80 8.77 0.72
CA GLU A 293 -19.35 7.39 0.96
C GLU A 293 -20.53 6.41 1.11
N GLU A 294 -21.55 6.77 1.89
CA GLU A 294 -22.75 5.95 2.07
C GLU A 294 -23.47 5.70 0.74
N LEU A 295 -23.60 6.74 -0.09
CA LEU A 295 -24.20 6.58 -1.41
C LEU A 295 -23.32 5.75 -2.36
N VAL A 296 -22.01 5.97 -2.38
CA VAL A 296 -21.08 5.17 -3.21
C VAL A 296 -21.18 3.69 -2.83
N ARG A 297 -21.28 3.38 -1.54
CA ARG A 297 -21.47 2.01 -1.07
C ARG A 297 -22.80 1.43 -1.54
N THR A 298 -23.88 2.20 -1.42
CA THR A 298 -25.24 1.79 -1.83
C THR A 298 -25.41 1.63 -3.34
N SER A 299 -24.83 2.54 -4.13
CA SER A 299 -24.91 2.52 -5.60
C SER A 299 -24.08 1.42 -6.25
N GLY A 300 -23.11 0.85 -5.53
CA GLY A 300 -22.19 -0.16 -6.06
C GLY A 300 -21.19 0.38 -7.09
N ILE A 301 -21.15 1.70 -7.33
CA ILE A 301 -20.19 2.30 -8.26
C ILE A 301 -18.78 2.21 -7.65
N ARG A 302 -17.82 1.73 -8.45
CA ARG A 302 -16.42 1.58 -8.06
C ARG A 302 -15.51 2.20 -9.11
N ALA A 303 -14.81 3.26 -8.72
CA ALA A 303 -13.76 3.91 -9.48
C ALA A 303 -12.44 3.20 -9.25
N HIS A 304 -11.83 2.77 -10.35
CA HIS A 304 -10.53 2.14 -10.35
C HIS A 304 -9.61 2.90 -11.30
N ASP A 305 -8.57 3.50 -10.76
CA ASP A 305 -7.56 4.19 -11.54
C ASP A 305 -6.70 3.17 -12.31
N ILE A 306 -6.70 3.22 -13.65
CA ILE A 306 -5.96 2.29 -14.50
C ILE A 306 -4.52 2.81 -14.64
N ARG A 307 -3.69 2.48 -13.65
CA ARG A 307 -2.31 2.98 -13.60
C ARG A 307 -1.32 2.11 -14.35
N TRP A 308 -0.36 2.78 -14.97
CA TRP A 308 0.80 2.17 -15.61
C TRP A 308 2.06 2.88 -15.08
N GLY A 309 2.58 2.39 -13.95
CA GLY A 309 3.63 3.10 -13.22
C GLY A 309 3.14 4.43 -12.67
N LYS A 310 3.86 5.52 -12.94
CA LYS A 310 3.56 6.85 -12.36
C LYS A 310 2.38 7.56 -13.03
N THR A 311 2.01 7.14 -14.24
CA THR A 311 0.98 7.77 -15.05
C THR A 311 -0.27 6.90 -15.10
N SER A 312 -1.44 7.52 -15.27
CA SER A 312 -2.70 6.79 -15.41
C SER A 312 -3.26 6.89 -16.82
N LEU A 313 -3.73 5.75 -17.32
CA LEU A 313 -4.47 5.65 -18.58
C LEU A 313 -5.85 6.32 -18.49
N GLY A 314 -6.52 6.18 -17.35
CA GLY A 314 -7.92 6.56 -17.20
C GLY A 314 -8.53 5.96 -15.94
N THR A 315 -9.69 6.47 -15.55
CA THR A 315 -10.46 5.92 -14.42
C THR A 315 -11.56 4.98 -14.93
N CYS A 316 -11.53 3.72 -14.49
CA CYS A 316 -12.58 2.74 -14.76
C CYS A 316 -13.68 2.81 -13.70
N LEU A 317 -14.85 3.30 -14.07
CA LEU A 317 -16.08 3.11 -13.29
C LEU A 317 -16.68 1.75 -13.64
N PHE A 318 -16.12 0.70 -13.04
CA PHE A 318 -16.44 -0.66 -13.43
C PHE A 318 -17.89 -0.99 -13.12
N ARG A 319 -18.61 -1.45 -14.14
CA ARG A 319 -19.95 -2.01 -14.00
C ARG A 319 -19.93 -3.45 -14.50
N GLN A 320 -20.50 -4.36 -13.70
CA GLN A 320 -20.70 -5.76 -14.07
C GLN A 320 -21.28 -5.88 -15.48
N GLY A 321 -20.81 -6.84 -16.27
CA GLY A 321 -21.36 -7.07 -17.61
C GLY A 321 -20.92 -6.10 -18.71
N THR A 322 -20.22 -5.00 -18.42
CA THR A 322 -19.96 -3.92 -19.42
C THR A 322 -18.48 -3.68 -19.76
N GLY A 323 -17.53 -4.16 -18.94
CA GLY A 323 -16.11 -3.90 -19.17
C GLY A 323 -15.53 -4.68 -20.35
N ASN A 324 -14.92 -4.02 -21.34
CA ASN A 324 -14.33 -4.69 -22.52
C ASN A 324 -13.26 -5.74 -22.14
N CYS A 325 -12.54 -5.51 -21.02
CA CYS A 325 -11.57 -6.47 -20.46
C CYS A 325 -12.16 -7.81 -20.03
N THR A 326 -13.48 -7.92 -19.95
CA THR A 326 -14.17 -9.13 -19.49
C THR A 326 -14.87 -9.86 -20.63
N ILE A 327 -14.70 -9.41 -21.88
CA ILE A 327 -15.25 -10.09 -23.07
C ILE A 327 -14.57 -11.46 -23.17
N GLY A 328 -15.36 -12.52 -23.33
CA GLY A 328 -14.87 -13.90 -23.33
C GLY A 328 -14.71 -14.53 -21.93
N CYS A 329 -14.89 -13.77 -20.85
CA CYS A 329 -14.89 -14.32 -19.49
C CYS A 329 -16.28 -14.85 -19.11
N SER A 330 -16.36 -16.13 -18.78
CA SER A 330 -17.60 -16.80 -18.32
C SER A 330 -18.22 -16.12 -17.09
N ALA A 331 -17.39 -15.57 -16.19
CA ALA A 331 -17.80 -14.92 -14.95
C ALA A 331 -18.12 -13.41 -15.08
N ARG A 332 -18.21 -12.86 -16.29
CA ARG A 332 -18.37 -11.42 -16.57
C ARG A 332 -19.52 -10.74 -15.80
N TRP A 333 -20.58 -11.47 -15.48
CA TRP A 333 -21.77 -10.96 -14.78
C TRP A 333 -21.65 -10.95 -13.26
N VAL A 334 -20.64 -11.64 -12.70
CA VAL A 334 -20.48 -11.81 -11.24
C VAL A 334 -19.19 -11.20 -10.69
N ILE A 335 -18.24 -10.83 -11.54
CA ILE A 335 -17.02 -10.12 -11.12
C ILE A 335 -17.33 -8.67 -10.71
N SER A 336 -16.73 -8.20 -9.61
CA SER A 336 -16.99 -6.86 -9.05
C SER A 336 -15.90 -5.83 -9.36
N ALA A 337 -14.89 -6.21 -10.14
CA ALA A 337 -13.77 -5.35 -10.50
C ALA A 337 -13.31 -5.63 -11.95
N PRO A 338 -12.58 -4.69 -12.58
CA PRO A 338 -11.97 -4.89 -13.88
C PRO A 338 -11.06 -6.12 -13.90
N LEU A 339 -11.05 -6.85 -15.03
CA LEU A 339 -10.06 -7.91 -15.24
C LEU A 339 -8.72 -7.27 -15.60
N TRP A 340 -7.90 -6.98 -14.59
CA TRP A 340 -6.63 -6.24 -14.74
C TRP A 340 -5.63 -6.91 -15.67
N SER A 341 -5.63 -8.25 -15.76
CA SER A 341 -4.78 -9.01 -16.68
C SER A 341 -5.12 -8.77 -18.16
N ALA A 342 -6.35 -8.37 -18.46
CA ALA A 342 -6.82 -8.10 -19.82
C ALA A 342 -6.96 -6.60 -20.11
N ALA A 343 -6.90 -5.73 -19.09
CA ALA A 343 -6.97 -4.30 -19.26
C ALA A 343 -5.75 -3.78 -20.04
N ARG A 344 -6.00 -3.12 -21.18
CA ARG A 344 -4.96 -2.56 -22.05
C ARG A 344 -5.45 -1.28 -22.70
N PRO A 345 -4.55 -0.32 -23.03
CA PRO A 345 -4.93 0.96 -23.63
C PRO A 345 -5.84 0.83 -24.84
N ASP A 346 -5.49 -0.07 -25.76
CA ASP A 346 -6.23 -0.31 -27.00
C ASP A 346 -7.66 -0.86 -26.77
N LEU A 347 -7.91 -1.47 -25.60
CA LEU A 347 -9.20 -2.06 -25.25
C LEU A 347 -10.04 -1.12 -24.36
N CYS A 348 -9.37 -0.45 -23.43
CA CYS A 348 -10.00 0.40 -22.43
C CYS A 348 -10.49 1.71 -23.02
N TRP A 349 -9.84 2.25 -24.06
CA TRP A 349 -10.18 3.57 -24.61
C TRP A 349 -11.62 3.66 -25.16
N GLU A 350 -12.13 2.57 -25.73
CA GLU A 350 -13.52 2.45 -26.23
C GLU A 350 -14.50 1.91 -25.18
N CYS A 351 -14.00 1.59 -23.98
CA CYS A 351 -14.83 0.94 -22.99
C CYS A 351 -15.85 1.92 -22.40
N GLN A 352 -17.10 1.47 -22.28
CA GLN A 352 -18.18 2.24 -21.66
C GLN A 352 -17.95 2.59 -20.19
N ASN A 353 -16.95 1.99 -19.56
CA ASN A 353 -16.59 2.23 -18.16
C ASN A 353 -15.42 3.20 -18.01
N LEU A 354 -14.81 3.65 -19.11
CA LEU A 354 -13.68 4.57 -19.05
C LEU A 354 -14.15 6.01 -18.90
N VAL A 355 -13.55 6.69 -17.94
CA VAL A 355 -13.66 8.12 -17.71
C VAL A 355 -12.25 8.72 -17.71
N LEU A 356 -12.15 9.91 -18.30
CA LEU A 356 -10.91 10.63 -18.52
C LEU A 356 -11.04 12.05 -17.96
N ASP A 357 -9.96 12.54 -17.38
CA ASP A 357 -9.76 13.90 -16.88
C ASP A 357 -8.30 14.33 -17.17
N GLU A 358 -7.97 15.58 -16.88
CA GLU A 358 -6.65 16.18 -17.13
C GLU A 358 -5.48 15.37 -16.53
N THR A 359 -5.70 14.63 -15.44
CA THR A 359 -4.65 13.86 -14.78
C THR A 359 -4.12 12.69 -15.62
N HIS A 360 -4.86 12.29 -16.66
CA HIS A 360 -4.49 11.20 -17.56
C HIS A 360 -3.67 11.68 -18.77
N LEU A 361 -3.58 12.99 -19.00
CA LEU A 361 -2.87 13.57 -20.13
C LEU A 361 -1.40 13.13 -20.24
N PRO A 362 -0.61 13.03 -19.14
CA PRO A 362 0.78 12.57 -19.22
C PRO A 362 0.92 11.18 -19.84
N PHE A 363 0.06 10.22 -19.46
CA PHE A 363 0.11 8.86 -20.01
C PHE A 363 -0.07 8.85 -21.53
N TRP A 364 -1.08 9.58 -22.01
CA TRP A 364 -1.40 9.60 -23.43
C TRP A 364 -0.34 10.36 -24.25
N LYS A 365 0.26 11.41 -23.71
CA LYS A 365 1.41 12.09 -24.34
C LYS A 365 2.63 11.19 -24.45
N ASP A 366 2.99 10.48 -23.38
CA ASP A 366 4.10 9.53 -23.37
C ASP A 366 3.84 8.35 -24.33
N ARG A 367 2.61 7.82 -24.34
CA ARG A 367 2.20 6.77 -25.26
C ARG A 367 2.31 7.21 -26.72
N ARG A 368 1.89 8.44 -27.05
CA ARG A 368 2.02 9.00 -28.40
C ARG A 368 3.48 9.06 -28.83
N ALA A 369 4.35 9.62 -27.99
CA ALA A 369 5.78 9.75 -28.29
C ALA A 369 6.42 8.39 -28.55
N LYS A 370 6.12 7.40 -27.70
CA LYS A 370 6.60 6.02 -27.88
C LYS A 370 6.11 5.39 -29.19
N LEU A 371 4.82 5.50 -29.50
CA LEU A 371 4.26 4.94 -30.73
C LEU A 371 4.83 5.60 -32.00
N GLN A 372 5.19 6.89 -31.94
CA GLN A 372 5.86 7.58 -33.04
C GLN A 372 7.28 7.06 -33.28
N ASP A 373 8.03 6.81 -32.20
CA ASP A 373 9.37 6.23 -32.28
C ASP A 373 9.35 4.77 -32.77
N ASP A 374 8.42 3.96 -32.23
CA ASP A 374 8.19 2.58 -32.66
C ASP A 374 7.79 2.53 -34.14
N LEU A 375 6.93 3.45 -34.62
CA LEU A 375 6.55 3.56 -36.03
C LEU A 375 7.73 3.92 -36.93
N LYS A 376 8.57 4.86 -36.51
CA LYS A 376 9.77 5.25 -37.27
C LYS A 376 10.75 4.07 -37.39
N THR A 377 10.96 3.36 -36.30
CA THR A 377 11.82 2.17 -36.25
C THR A 377 11.27 1.04 -37.13
N ALA A 378 9.98 0.73 -37.01
CA ALA A 378 9.32 -0.30 -37.82
C ALA A 378 9.39 0.01 -39.33
N THR A 379 9.19 1.29 -39.70
CA THR A 379 9.29 1.74 -41.10
C THR A 379 10.72 1.63 -41.62
N THR A 380 11.73 1.92 -40.78
CA THR A 380 13.15 1.80 -41.16
C THR A 380 13.57 0.34 -41.36
N ASN A 381 12.96 -0.58 -40.61
CA ASN A 381 13.26 -2.01 -40.66
C ASN A 381 12.35 -2.80 -41.63
N ASP A 382 11.52 -2.12 -42.42
CA ASP A 382 10.51 -2.73 -43.31
C ASP A 382 9.55 -3.73 -42.61
N ASP A 383 9.27 -3.53 -41.31
CA ASP A 383 8.28 -4.31 -40.57
C ASP A 383 6.88 -3.72 -40.77
N PHE A 384 6.26 -4.08 -41.90
CA PHE A 384 4.94 -3.60 -42.30
C PHE A 384 3.85 -3.88 -41.27
N ALA A 385 3.89 -5.03 -40.60
CA ALA A 385 2.88 -5.42 -39.62
C ALA A 385 2.94 -4.54 -38.37
N LEU A 386 4.15 -4.32 -37.85
CA LEU A 386 4.37 -3.43 -36.71
C LEU A 386 4.05 -1.99 -37.06
N ALA A 387 4.45 -1.52 -38.25
CA ALA A 387 4.16 -0.16 -38.70
C ALA A 387 2.64 0.10 -38.79
N GLN A 388 1.87 -0.85 -39.33
CA GLN A 388 0.41 -0.72 -39.42
C GLN A 388 -0.25 -0.72 -38.04
N LEU A 389 0.21 -1.57 -37.13
CA LEU A 389 -0.27 -1.60 -35.74
C LEU A 389 0.01 -0.28 -35.01
N CYS A 390 1.21 0.29 -35.19
CA CYS A 390 1.58 1.57 -34.59
C CYS A 390 0.71 2.71 -35.13
N LYS A 391 0.41 2.75 -36.43
CA LYS A 391 -0.49 3.75 -37.03
C LYS A 391 -1.89 3.71 -36.40
N GLN A 392 -2.50 2.54 -36.33
CA GLN A 392 -3.83 2.37 -35.72
C GLN A 392 -3.86 2.83 -34.26
N ARG A 393 -2.85 2.45 -33.47
CA ARG A 393 -2.74 2.85 -32.06
C ARG A 393 -2.48 4.35 -31.89
N LEU A 394 -1.75 4.96 -32.83
CA LEU A 394 -1.47 6.39 -32.82
C LEU A 394 -2.75 7.20 -33.10
N GLU A 395 -3.58 6.78 -34.06
CA GLU A 395 -4.89 7.38 -34.32
C GLU A 395 -5.79 7.35 -33.07
N GLN A 396 -5.84 6.20 -32.39
CA GLN A 396 -6.55 6.08 -31.10
C GLN A 396 -6.02 7.06 -30.06
N CYS A 397 -4.70 7.15 -29.94
CA CYS A 397 -4.04 8.05 -28.99
C CYS A 397 -4.38 9.53 -29.26
N ILE A 398 -4.37 9.94 -30.53
CA ILE A 398 -4.72 11.30 -30.96
C ILE A 398 -6.18 11.61 -30.62
N MET A 399 -7.11 10.68 -30.90
CA MET A 399 -8.52 10.86 -30.56
C MET A 399 -8.74 11.09 -29.05
N VAL A 400 -7.99 10.37 -28.21
CA VAL A 400 -8.07 10.54 -26.75
C VAL A 400 -7.48 11.87 -26.31
N LEU A 401 -6.31 12.25 -26.83
CA LEU A 401 -5.66 13.53 -26.51
C LEU A 401 -6.56 14.72 -26.88
N ASN A 402 -7.17 14.70 -28.07
CA ASN A 402 -8.11 15.75 -28.49
C ASN A 402 -9.29 15.89 -27.52
N LYS A 403 -9.81 14.78 -26.98
CA LYS A 403 -10.90 14.82 -25.97
C LYS A 403 -10.43 15.42 -24.65
N LEU A 404 -9.22 15.07 -24.21
CA LEU A 404 -8.63 15.58 -22.96
C LEU A 404 -8.34 17.08 -23.04
N GLU A 405 -7.71 17.52 -24.12
CA GLU A 405 -7.35 18.94 -24.34
C GLU A 405 -8.62 19.82 -24.46
N ASN A 406 -9.67 19.35 -25.14
CA ASN A 406 -10.96 20.05 -25.18
C ASN A 406 -11.63 20.14 -23.80
N THR A 407 -11.40 19.16 -22.93
CA THR A 407 -11.96 19.15 -21.56
C THR A 407 -11.24 20.16 -20.67
N GLU A 408 -9.92 20.30 -20.81
CA GLU A 408 -9.12 21.34 -20.10
C GLU A 408 -9.56 22.76 -20.47
N THR A 409 -9.83 23.03 -21.75
CA THR A 409 -10.31 24.35 -22.19
C THR A 409 -11.67 24.71 -21.56
N THR A 410 -12.61 23.76 -21.52
CA THR A 410 -13.90 23.99 -20.86
C THR A 410 -13.80 24.13 -19.33
N ALA A 411 -12.81 23.51 -18.70
CA ALA A 411 -12.61 23.64 -17.26
C ALA A 411 -11.98 25.00 -16.90
N THR A 412 -11.02 25.48 -17.71
CA THR A 412 -10.38 26.78 -17.51
C THR A 412 -11.34 27.95 -17.69
N GLU A 413 -12.24 27.88 -18.68
CA GLU A 413 -13.30 28.88 -18.88
C GLU A 413 -14.28 28.97 -17.69
N ASN A 414 -14.64 27.83 -17.07
CA ASN A 414 -15.55 27.81 -15.91
C ASN A 414 -14.88 28.19 -14.57
N SER A 415 -13.54 28.17 -14.50
CA SER A 415 -12.77 28.52 -13.30
C SER A 415 -12.42 30.00 -13.18
N ASN A 416 -12.79 30.82 -14.17
CA ASN A 416 -12.60 32.27 -14.16
C ASN A 416 -13.94 32.94 -13.83
N PRO A 417 -14.23 33.25 -12.55
CA PRO A 417 -15.43 34.01 -12.21
C PRO A 417 -15.18 35.47 -12.60
N GLY A 418 -15.93 35.95 -13.58
CA GLY A 418 -16.14 37.40 -13.77
C GLY A 418 -16.95 37.99 -12.63
#